data_AF-U7GTM1-F1
#
_entry.id   AF-U7GTM1-F1
#
_cell.length_a   1.000
_cell.length_b   1.000
_cell.length_c   1.000
_cell.angle_alpha   90.00
_cell.angle_beta   90.00
_cell.angle_gamma   90.00
#
_symmetry.space_group_name_H-M   'P 1'
#
loop_
_entity.id
_entity.type
_entity.pdbx_description
1 polymer ?
#
loop_
_entity_poly.entity_id
_entity_poly.type
_entity_poly.pdbx_seq_one_letter_code
_entity_poly.pdbx_strand_id
1 'polypeptide(L)'
;MGKHLGVAYNLRLPQELKDKIAESAKELNRSMNADIVARLEQTFNDPLINDPQSMIDRFDKVISIIEQQEKTIQNQDQTITALKNMLNELSVSTTQAVELLKKKAP
;
A
#
# COMPACT_ATOMS: atom_id res chain seq x y z
N MET A 1 -5.55 -33.84 11.34
CA MET A 1 -4.09 -33.66 11.20
C MET A 1 -3.51 -34.92 10.56
N GLY A 2 -2.68 -34.83 9.52
CA GLY A 2 -2.02 -36.01 8.94
C GLY A 2 -2.01 -36.13 7.41
N LYS A 3 -1.91 -35.03 6.65
CA LYS A 3 -1.89 -35.10 5.17
C LYS A 3 -0.48 -35.24 4.55
N HIS A 4 0.58 -35.25 5.36
CA HIS A 4 1.99 -35.20 4.94
C HIS A 4 2.84 -36.39 5.47
N LEU A 5 2.22 -37.55 5.74
CA LEU A 5 2.93 -38.77 6.16
C LEU A 5 3.50 -39.61 4.99
N GLY A 6 3.32 -39.16 3.74
CA GLY A 6 3.76 -39.89 2.57
C GLY A 6 5.22 -39.58 2.22
N VAL A 7 6.14 -40.43 2.68
CA VAL A 7 7.58 -40.46 2.33
C VAL A 7 8.46 -39.47 3.09
N ALA A 8 9.40 -40.02 3.87
CA ALA A 8 10.49 -39.25 4.46
C ALA A 8 11.60 -39.04 3.43
N TYR A 9 11.95 -37.78 3.17
CA TYR A 9 13.07 -37.43 2.30
C TYR A 9 14.29 -37.03 3.13
N ASN A 10 15.42 -37.72 2.94
CA ASN A 10 16.65 -37.44 3.68
C ASN A 10 17.41 -36.27 3.05
N LEU A 11 17.17 -35.06 3.56
CA LEU A 11 17.84 -33.84 3.13
C LEU A 11 19.27 -33.73 3.68
N ARG A 12 20.23 -33.47 2.79
CA ARG A 12 21.58 -33.05 3.16
C ARG A 12 21.63 -31.53 3.16
N LEU A 13 21.88 -30.95 4.34
CA LEU A 13 21.95 -29.50 4.54
C LEU A 13 23.31 -29.13 5.13
N PRO A 14 23.90 -28.00 4.72
CA PRO A 14 24.99 -27.39 5.49
C PRO A 14 24.55 -27.11 6.93
N GLN A 15 25.49 -27.20 7.87
CA GLN A 15 25.19 -27.03 9.31
C GLN A 15 24.53 -25.68 9.59
N GLU A 16 25.05 -24.59 8.99
CA GLU A 16 24.49 -23.26 9.15
C GLU A 16 23.02 -23.17 8.70
N LEU A 17 22.66 -23.81 7.58
CA LEU A 17 21.29 -23.81 7.08
C LEU A 17 20.36 -24.62 7.98
N LYS A 18 20.85 -25.75 8.51
CA LYS A 18 20.11 -26.56 9.48
C LYS A 18 19.78 -25.75 10.73
N ASP A 19 20.74 -25.00 11.25
CA ASP A 19 20.59 -24.21 12.47
C ASP A 19 19.56 -23.07 12.26
N LYS A 20 19.62 -22.37 11.11
CA LYS A 20 18.63 -21.34 10.73
C LYS A 20 17.19 -21.89 10.68
N ILE A 21 17.01 -23.08 10.11
CA ILE A 21 15.68 -23.71 10.05
C ILE A 21 15.20 -24.13 11.44
N ALA A 22 16.11 -24.64 12.29
CA ALA A 22 15.77 -25.04 13.66
C ALA A 22 15.33 -23.84 14.52
N GLU A 23 16.02 -22.70 14.38
CA GLU A 23 15.66 -21.44 15.05
C GLU A 23 14.29 -20.93 14.59
N SER A 24 14.07 -20.82 13.27
CA SER A 24 12.77 -20.45 12.69
C SER A 24 11.62 -21.34 13.16
N ALA A 25 11.84 -22.67 13.17
CA ALA A 25 10.83 -23.63 13.60
C ALA A 25 10.45 -23.42 15.08
N LYS A 26 11.45 -23.11 15.93
CA LYS A 26 11.23 -22.77 17.34
C LYS A 26 10.44 -21.47 17.50
N GLU A 27 10.81 -20.41 16.79
CA GLU A 27 10.10 -19.12 16.83
C GLU A 27 8.63 -19.24 16.41
N LEU A 28 8.37 -20.05 15.37
CA LEU A 28 7.03 -20.29 14.83
C LEU A 28 6.26 -21.41 15.54
N ASN A 29 6.80 -21.94 16.65
CA ASN A 29 6.22 -23.02 17.45
C ASN A 29 5.77 -24.24 16.61
N ARG A 30 6.63 -24.68 15.66
CA ARG A 30 6.37 -25.84 14.79
C ARG A 30 7.58 -26.76 14.69
N SER A 31 7.37 -27.98 14.16
CA SER A 31 8.48 -28.90 13.93
C SER A 31 9.36 -28.40 12.77
N MET A 32 10.64 -28.78 12.78
CA MET A 32 11.57 -28.44 11.70
C MET A 32 11.07 -28.92 10.33
N ASN A 33 10.47 -30.13 10.27
CA ASN A 33 9.87 -30.63 9.03
C ASN A 33 8.65 -29.80 8.60
N ALA A 34 7.80 -29.36 9.54
CA ALA A 34 6.68 -28.49 9.21
C ALA A 34 7.16 -27.12 8.69
N ASP A 35 8.28 -26.62 9.21
CA ASP A 35 8.91 -25.38 8.72
C ASP A 35 9.43 -25.52 7.30
N ILE A 36 10.15 -26.61 7.00
CA ILE A 36 10.65 -26.93 5.66
C ILE A 36 9.49 -27.05 4.67
N VAL A 37 8.46 -27.84 5.00
CA VAL A 37 7.30 -28.06 4.13
C VAL A 37 6.60 -26.74 3.83
N ALA A 38 6.32 -25.92 4.86
CA ALA A 38 5.66 -24.64 4.67
C ALA A 38 6.46 -23.68 3.78
N ARG A 39 7.79 -23.64 3.92
CA ARG A 39 8.66 -22.82 3.06
C ARG A 39 8.63 -23.29 1.61
N LEU A 40 8.68 -24.60 1.38
CA LEU A 40 8.58 -25.18 0.05
C LEU A 40 7.21 -24.90 -0.58
N GLU A 41 6.13 -25.14 0.15
CA GLU A 41 4.76 -24.83 -0.30
C GLU A 41 4.60 -23.34 -0.62
N GLN A 42 5.18 -22.45 0.20
CA GLN A 42 5.18 -21.02 -0.08
C GLN A 42 5.89 -20.70 -1.39
N THR A 43 7.02 -21.34 -1.69
CA THR A 43 7.76 -21.06 -2.94
C THR A 43 6.97 -21.42 -4.21
N PHE A 44 6.11 -22.44 -4.16
CA PHE A 44 5.22 -22.81 -5.27
C PHE A 44 3.96 -21.96 -5.37
N ASN A 45 3.58 -21.26 -4.29
CA ASN A 45 2.41 -20.40 -4.26
C ASN A 45 2.75 -18.91 -4.32
N ASP A 46 4.03 -18.54 -4.30
CA ASP A 46 4.46 -17.15 -4.35
C ASP A 46 4.16 -16.56 -5.75
N PRO A 47 3.23 -15.59 -5.87
CA PRO A 47 2.88 -15.00 -7.15
C PRO A 47 4.06 -14.26 -7.80
N LEU A 48 5.01 -13.75 -7.01
CA LEU A 48 6.20 -13.08 -7.53
C LEU A 48 7.12 -14.05 -8.29
N ILE A 49 7.09 -15.33 -7.92
CA ILE A 49 7.93 -16.38 -8.53
C ILE A 49 7.16 -17.08 -9.65
N ASN A 50 5.90 -17.44 -9.40
CA ASN A 50 5.15 -18.36 -10.25
C ASN A 50 4.26 -17.66 -11.29
N ASP A 51 3.94 -16.39 -11.08
CA ASP A 51 3.20 -15.58 -12.06
C ASP A 51 3.70 -14.12 -12.07
N PRO A 52 4.97 -13.88 -12.47
CA PRO A 52 5.55 -12.54 -12.45
C PRO A 52 4.77 -11.56 -13.34
N GLN A 53 4.16 -12.05 -14.43
CA GLN A 53 3.41 -11.21 -15.35
C GLN A 53 2.13 -10.67 -14.70
N SER A 54 1.33 -11.50 -14.02
CA SER A 54 0.16 -11.05 -13.27
C SER A 54 0.52 -10.03 -12.18
N MET A 55 1.71 -10.16 -11.57
CA MET A 55 2.21 -9.16 -10.63
C MET A 55 2.55 -7.84 -11.32
N ILE A 56 3.21 -7.86 -12.48
CA ILE A 56 3.47 -6.66 -13.30
C ILE A 56 2.14 -5.99 -13.69
N ASP A 57 1.15 -6.76 -14.16
CA ASP A 57 -0.15 -6.23 -14.56
C ASP A 57 -0.87 -5.55 -13.36
N ARG A 58 -0.72 -6.10 -12.16
CA ARG A 58 -1.22 -5.47 -10.92
C ARG A 58 -0.50 -4.16 -10.62
N PHE A 59 0.82 -4.11 -10.81
CA PHE A 59 1.59 -2.87 -10.63
C PHE A 59 1.18 -1.81 -11.65
N ASP A 60 1.03 -2.17 -12.92
CA ASP A 60 0.56 -1.24 -13.96
C ASP A 60 -0.82 -0.67 -13.63
N LYS A 61 -1.72 -1.51 -13.09
CA LYS A 61 -3.01 -1.06 -12.60
C LYS A 61 -2.88 -0.06 -11.45
N VAL A 62 -2.00 -0.32 -10.48
CA VAL A 62 -1.75 0.62 -9.37
C VAL A 62 -1.17 1.95 -9.89
N ILE A 63 -0.21 1.91 -10.81
CA ILE A 63 0.36 3.10 -11.44
C ILE A 63 -0.74 3.92 -12.12
N SER A 64 -1.60 3.27 -12.91
CA SER A 64 -2.71 3.96 -13.57
C SER A 64 -3.67 4.65 -12.58
N ILE A 65 -3.90 4.05 -11.40
CA ILE A 65 -4.73 4.66 -10.36
C ILE A 65 -4.03 5.91 -9.78
N ILE A 66 -2.73 5.83 -9.52
CA ILE A 66 -1.94 6.95 -9.00
C ILE A 66 -1.96 8.13 -9.99
N GLU A 67 -1.74 7.86 -11.28
CA GLU A 67 -1.78 8.90 -12.31
C GLU A 67 -3.15 9.60 -12.40
N GLN A 68 -4.24 8.86 -12.21
CA GLN A 68 -5.59 9.45 -12.17
C GLN A 68 -5.83 10.26 -10.88
N GLN A 69 -5.28 9.83 -9.76
CA GLN A 69 -5.34 10.58 -8.50
C GLN A 69 -4.58 11.90 -8.62
N GLU A 70 -3.39 11.91 -9.23
CA GLU A 70 -2.62 13.14 -9.46
C GLU A 70 -3.42 14.19 -10.25
N LYS A 71 -4.08 13.77 -11.33
CA LYS A 71 -4.98 14.66 -12.10
C LYS A 71 -6.13 15.20 -11.25
N THR A 72 -6.70 14.34 -10.40
CA THR A 72 -7.79 14.75 -9.49
C THR A 72 -7.30 15.80 -8.49
N ILE A 73 -6.12 15.62 -7.93
CA ILE A 73 -5.49 16.57 -6.99
C ILE A 73 -5.22 17.90 -7.70
N GLN A 74 -4.69 17.89 -8.92
CA GLN A 74 -4.47 19.11 -9.70
C GLN A 74 -5.77 19.89 -9.94
N ASN A 75 -6.86 19.21 -10.28
CA ASN A 75 -8.17 19.85 -10.46
C ASN A 75 -8.71 20.41 -9.13
N GLN A 76 -8.48 19.71 -8.02
CA GLN A 76 -8.84 20.19 -6.68
C GLN A 76 -8.05 21.44 -6.32
N ASP A 77 -6.75 21.51 -6.61
CA ASP A 77 -5.90 22.68 -6.36
C ASP A 77 -6.37 23.91 -7.15
N GLN A 78 -6.76 23.72 -8.41
CA GLN A 78 -7.35 24.79 -9.23
C GLN A 78 -8.66 25.30 -8.62
N THR A 79 -9.52 24.38 -8.17
CA THR A 79 -10.80 24.71 -7.52
C THR A 79 -10.58 25.48 -6.22
N ILE A 80 -9.64 25.02 -5.38
CA ILE A 80 -9.26 25.70 -4.13
C ILE A 80 -8.74 27.11 -4.43
N THR A 81 -7.92 27.26 -5.46
CA THR A 81 -7.40 28.57 -5.88
C THR A 81 -8.53 29.51 -6.31
N ALA A 82 -9.47 29.03 -7.13
CA ALA A 82 -10.62 29.81 -7.55
C ALA A 82 -11.50 30.23 -6.34
N LEU A 83 -11.78 29.30 -5.43
CA LEU A 83 -12.55 29.58 -4.20
C LEU A 83 -11.86 30.63 -3.32
N LYS A 84 -10.53 30.57 -3.18
CA LYS A 84 -9.75 31.58 -2.44
C LYS A 84 -9.89 32.96 -3.07
N ASN A 85 -9.83 33.07 -4.39
CA ASN A 85 -9.98 34.33 -5.10
C ASN A 85 -11.39 34.91 -4.91
N MET A 86 -12.44 34.10 -5.09
CA MET A 86 -13.81 34.54 -4.87
C MET A 86 -14.05 35.00 -3.42
N LEU A 87 -13.47 34.31 -2.44
CA LEU A 87 -13.54 34.71 -1.04
C LEU A 87 -12.87 36.07 -0.81
N ASN A 88 -11.70 36.30 -1.41
CA ASN A 88 -11.01 37.58 -1.32
C ASN A 88 -11.85 38.71 -1.93
N GLU A 89 -12.41 38.51 -3.13
CA GLU A 89 -13.28 39.49 -3.78
C GLU A 89 -14.52 39.82 -2.93
N LEU A 90 -15.18 38.79 -2.38
CA LEU A 90 -16.33 38.97 -1.50
C LEU A 90 -15.96 39.76 -0.23
N SER A 91 -14.80 39.47 0.36
CA SER A 91 -14.34 40.19 1.55
C SER A 91 -14.12 41.68 1.26
N VAL A 92 -13.46 42.02 0.15
CA VAL A 92 -13.23 43.40 -0.30
C VAL A 92 -14.57 44.11 -0.54
N SER A 93 -15.49 43.49 -1.28
CA SER A 93 -16.81 44.06 -1.54
C SER A 93 -17.59 44.31 -0.24
N THR A 94 -17.49 43.39 0.72
CA THR A 94 -18.16 43.53 2.02
C THR A 94 -17.58 44.69 2.82
N THR A 95 -16.26 44.84 2.86
CA THR A 95 -15.59 45.97 3.53
C THR A 95 -16.02 47.31 2.94
N GLN A 96 -16.06 47.42 1.61
CA GLN A 96 -16.51 48.63 0.92
C GLN A 96 -17.97 48.97 1.24
N ALA A 97 -18.86 47.97 1.22
CA ALA A 97 -20.27 48.17 1.58
C ALA A 97 -20.43 48.68 3.02
N VAL A 98 -19.68 48.13 3.97
CA VAL A 98 -19.69 48.57 5.37
C VAL A 98 -19.20 50.01 5.52
N GLU A 99 -18.15 50.42 4.80
CA GLU A 99 -17.67 51.81 4.83
C GLU A 99 -18.69 52.80 4.26
N LEU A 100 -19.38 52.44 3.17
CA LEU A 100 -20.43 53.28 2.58
C LEU A 100 -21.61 53.46 3.54
N LEU A 101 -22.00 52.41 4.27
CA LEU A 101 -23.05 52.49 5.27
C LEU A 101 -22.65 53.42 6.44
N LYS A 102 -21.40 53.35 6.91
CA LYS A 102 -20.89 54.25 7.95
C LYS A 102 -20.91 55.72 7.53
N LYS A 103 -20.63 56.02 6.27
CA LYS A 103 -20.65 57.41 5.73
C LYS A 103 -22.05 57.98 5.53
N LYS A 104 -23.09 57.14 5.47
CA LYS A 104 -24.50 57.54 5.31
C LYS A 104 -25.28 57.64 6.63
N ALA A 105 -24.71 57.21 7.75
CA ALA A 105 -25.32 57.39 9.06
C ALA A 105 -25.18 58.87 9.49
N PRO A 106 -26.28 59.53 9.91
CA PRO A 106 -26.30 60.93 10.31
C PRO A 106 -25.52 61.22 11.60
#